data_AF-A0A7R9C383-F1
#
_entry.id   AF-A0A7R9C383-F1
#
_cell.length_a   1.000
_cell.length_b   1.000
_cell.length_c   1.000
_cell.angle_alpha   90.00
_cell.angle_beta   90.00
_cell.angle_gamma   90.00
#
_symmetry.space_group_name_H-M   'P 1'
#
loop_
_entity.id
_entity.type
_entity.pdbx_description
1 polymer ?
#
loop_
_entity_poly.entity_id
_entity_poly.type
_entity_poly.pdbx_seq_one_letter_code
_entity_poly.pdbx_strand_id
1 'polypeptide(L)'
;RKEAVAQAKQQVDLAVASEKAQLEDKISALKLSLDSKIKLQEVRLAELESSCDAKEKDLADKAKSRVLEEFRQEYDLLKEDLAKKDKVSAELQEKLCEVTNALKESQEKFSVQSERFQALEEAQKRSEESLKSKHHATGRETELLSLKIANLEESRAGLENDLSSVTQKYERLKSALREARDRKRVRDQAASRRMESEDDFDLSSNLSRSLSWEREADQRDRRTKPRVNAGPGVENRNTRVRHQSVDANERNQHREKDKTGERRDVRAGGNVSAKQLADLLKAELKKMPRDGRTVLSQKTGKLVARVDKLSREFALRSPGDDLQALMSSPLPLRHQLMPSVSFGTTGPVTRGTNNSLCRRIAEHQAWLDRVTSVRNIES
;
A
#
# COMPACT_ATOMS: atom_id res chain seq x y z
N ARG A 1 22.40 -14.22 -167.64
CA ARG A 1 21.55 -14.85 -166.60
C ARG A 1 22.36 -15.29 -165.38
N LYS A 2 23.46 -16.06 -165.51
CA LYS A 2 24.32 -16.43 -164.36
C LYS A 2 24.95 -15.23 -163.64
N GLU A 3 25.41 -14.21 -164.38
CA GLU A 3 25.99 -12.99 -163.80
C GLU A 3 24.97 -12.11 -163.08
N ALA A 4 23.74 -12.01 -163.59
CA ALA A 4 22.64 -11.30 -162.92
C ALA A 4 22.23 -11.99 -161.61
N VAL A 5 22.26 -13.33 -161.57
CA VAL A 5 22.02 -14.10 -160.34
C VAL A 5 23.19 -13.94 -159.37
N ALA A 6 24.43 -13.84 -159.85
CA ALA A 6 25.59 -13.57 -159.01
C ALA A 6 25.56 -12.15 -158.41
N GLN A 7 25.19 -11.13 -159.20
CA GLN A 7 25.01 -9.75 -158.72
C GLN A 7 23.85 -9.62 -157.73
N ALA A 8 22.71 -10.28 -158.01
CA ALA A 8 21.58 -10.32 -157.09
C ALA A 8 21.94 -11.03 -155.78
N LYS A 9 22.68 -12.15 -155.85
CA LYS A 9 23.18 -12.86 -154.67
C LYS A 9 24.13 -11.99 -153.86
N GLN A 10 25.05 -11.27 -154.51
CA GLN A 10 25.98 -10.38 -153.84
C GLN A 10 25.27 -9.20 -153.14
N GLN A 11 24.20 -8.66 -153.74
CA GLN A 11 23.38 -7.61 -153.11
C GLN A 11 22.55 -8.14 -151.93
N VAL A 12 22.02 -9.37 -152.02
CA VAL A 12 21.32 -10.03 -150.91
C VAL A 12 22.29 -10.36 -149.78
N ASP A 13 23.47 -10.90 -150.08
CA ASP A 13 24.51 -11.21 -149.10
C ASP A 13 24.99 -9.92 -148.38
N LEU A 14 25.10 -8.79 -149.11
CA LEU A 14 25.38 -7.47 -148.53
C LEU A 14 24.25 -6.93 -147.64
N ALA A 15 22.99 -7.07 -148.07
CA ALA A 15 21.83 -6.64 -147.28
C ALA A 15 21.69 -7.46 -145.99
N VAL A 16 21.83 -8.78 -146.08
CA VAL A 16 21.82 -9.72 -144.94
C VAL A 16 22.97 -9.44 -143.98
N ALA A 17 24.18 -9.17 -144.49
CA ALA A 17 25.31 -8.77 -143.64
C ALA A 17 25.05 -7.44 -142.93
N SER A 18 24.42 -6.47 -143.60
CA SER A 18 24.10 -5.17 -143.00
C SER A 18 23.01 -5.26 -141.92
N GLU A 19 21.96 -6.04 -142.16
CA GLU A 19 20.88 -6.26 -141.18
C GLU A 19 21.42 -7.06 -140.00
N LYS A 20 22.29 -8.05 -140.25
CA LYS A 20 22.96 -8.80 -139.18
C LYS A 20 23.84 -7.90 -138.33
N ALA A 21 24.64 -7.02 -138.93
CA ALA A 21 25.46 -6.05 -138.20
C ALA A 21 24.58 -5.08 -137.37
N GLN A 22 23.50 -4.55 -137.96
CA GLN A 22 22.54 -3.70 -137.22
C GLN A 22 21.86 -4.44 -136.05
N LEU A 23 21.57 -5.73 -136.20
CA LEU A 23 21.03 -6.55 -135.12
C LEU A 23 22.07 -6.84 -134.05
N GLU A 24 23.31 -7.14 -134.41
CA GLU A 24 24.42 -7.34 -133.47
C GLU A 24 24.75 -6.06 -132.69
N ASP A 25 24.68 -4.89 -133.33
CA ASP A 25 24.83 -3.59 -132.69
C ASP A 25 23.67 -3.32 -131.70
N LYS A 26 22.42 -3.60 -132.10
CA LYS A 26 21.25 -3.48 -131.21
C LYS A 26 21.33 -4.44 -130.02
N ILE A 27 21.77 -5.68 -130.23
CA ILE A 27 21.97 -6.66 -129.17
C ILE A 27 23.07 -6.20 -128.21
N SER A 28 24.17 -5.66 -128.74
CA SER A 28 25.28 -5.16 -127.93
C SER A 28 24.87 -3.94 -127.10
N ALA A 29 24.11 -3.01 -127.69
CA ALA A 29 23.56 -1.85 -126.97
C ALA A 29 22.55 -2.26 -125.89
N LEU A 30 21.69 -3.25 -126.16
CA LEU A 30 20.75 -3.79 -125.18
C LEU A 30 21.46 -4.50 -124.03
N LYS A 31 22.52 -5.27 -124.30
CA LYS A 31 23.36 -5.90 -123.26
C LYS A 31 23.96 -4.84 -122.35
N LEU A 32 24.57 -3.79 -122.93
CA LEU A 32 25.20 -2.72 -122.17
C LEU A 32 24.18 -1.90 -121.34
N SER A 33 22.97 -1.72 -121.86
CA SER A 33 21.85 -1.11 -121.13
C SER A 33 21.33 -1.98 -119.98
N LEU A 34 21.26 -3.30 -120.17
CA LEU A 34 20.86 -4.24 -119.12
C LEU A 34 21.93 -4.33 -118.02
N ASP A 35 23.19 -4.48 -118.38
CA ASP A 35 24.30 -4.56 -117.43
C ASP A 35 24.42 -3.29 -116.59
N SER A 36 24.25 -2.11 -117.19
CA SER A 36 24.22 -0.85 -116.44
C SER A 36 23.04 -0.77 -115.47
N LYS A 37 21.85 -1.25 -115.84
CA LYS A 37 20.69 -1.32 -114.95
C LYS A 37 20.88 -2.32 -113.81
N ILE A 38 21.48 -3.48 -114.09
CA ILE A 38 21.80 -4.49 -113.09
C ILE A 38 22.79 -3.91 -112.06
N LYS A 39 23.90 -3.33 -112.52
CA LYS A 39 24.86 -2.65 -111.64
C LYS A 39 24.22 -1.55 -110.80
N LEU A 40 23.32 -0.77 -111.39
CA LEU A 40 22.62 0.31 -110.68
C LEU A 40 21.61 -0.23 -109.65
N GLN A 41 21.03 -1.42 -109.89
CA GLN A 41 20.20 -2.11 -108.90
C GLN A 41 21.03 -2.76 -107.78
N GLU A 42 22.19 -3.35 -108.10
CA GLU A 42 23.12 -3.90 -107.11
C GLU A 42 23.63 -2.84 -106.14
N VAL A 43 23.99 -1.66 -106.66
CA VAL A 43 24.39 -0.52 -105.83
C VAL A 43 23.23 -0.04 -104.95
N ARG A 44 22.02 0.11 -105.51
CA ARG A 44 20.84 0.49 -104.71
C ARG A 44 20.49 -0.54 -103.64
N LEU A 45 20.66 -1.83 -103.93
CA LEU A 45 20.43 -2.91 -102.97
C LEU A 45 21.45 -2.82 -101.82
N ALA A 46 22.73 -2.67 -102.14
CA ALA A 46 23.80 -2.53 -101.15
C ALA A 46 23.63 -1.27 -100.28
N GLU A 47 23.21 -0.15 -100.87
CA GLU A 47 22.89 1.09 -100.12
C GLU A 47 21.68 0.90 -99.19
N LEU A 48 20.65 0.18 -99.65
CA LEU A 48 19.48 -0.16 -98.83
C LEU A 48 19.84 -1.11 -97.67
N GLU A 49 20.64 -2.14 -97.94
CA GLU A 49 21.14 -3.07 -96.91
C GLU A 49 21.97 -2.33 -95.86
N SER A 50 22.92 -1.50 -96.29
CA SER A 50 23.71 -0.67 -95.38
C SER A 50 22.85 0.32 -94.56
N SER A 51 21.77 0.85 -95.14
CA SER A 51 20.82 1.74 -94.46
C SER A 51 19.97 0.99 -93.43
N CYS A 52 19.55 -0.25 -93.74
CA CYS A 52 18.82 -1.12 -92.83
C CYS A 52 19.71 -1.57 -91.66
N ASP A 53 20.95 -1.99 -91.92
CA ASP A 53 21.91 -2.40 -90.88
C ASP A 53 22.26 -1.25 -89.93
N ALA A 54 22.45 -0.03 -90.47
CA ALA A 54 22.69 1.15 -89.66
C ALA A 54 21.48 1.49 -88.76
N LYS A 55 20.26 1.36 -89.28
CA LYS A 55 19.03 1.58 -88.50
C LYS A 55 18.82 0.51 -87.45
N GLU A 56 19.09 -0.76 -87.76
CA GLU A 56 18.96 -1.86 -86.80
C GLU A 56 19.96 -1.69 -85.65
N LYS A 57 21.20 -1.32 -85.96
CA LYS A 57 22.21 -1.01 -84.94
C LYS A 57 21.83 0.20 -84.09
N ASP A 58 21.38 1.29 -84.71
CA ASP A 58 20.93 2.49 -83.98
C ASP A 58 19.72 2.20 -83.07
N LEU A 59 18.78 1.36 -83.51
CA LEU A 59 17.63 0.95 -82.70
C LEU A 59 18.07 0.04 -81.54
N ALA A 60 18.99 -0.89 -81.77
CA ALA A 60 19.55 -1.75 -80.74
C ALA A 60 20.34 -0.95 -79.70
N ASP A 61 21.17 0.01 -80.13
CA ASP A 61 21.96 0.87 -79.24
C ASP A 61 21.06 1.80 -78.41
N LYS A 62 19.99 2.35 -79.00
CA LYS A 62 18.97 3.13 -78.27
C LYS A 62 18.19 2.29 -77.26
N ALA A 63 17.77 1.09 -77.64
CA ALA A 63 17.08 0.18 -76.73
C ALA A 63 17.97 -0.21 -75.55
N LYS A 64 19.24 -0.53 -75.81
CA LYS A 64 20.23 -0.86 -74.79
C LYS A 64 20.50 0.33 -73.87
N SER A 65 20.65 1.54 -74.41
CA SER A 65 20.86 2.76 -73.61
C SER A 65 19.68 3.03 -72.69
N ARG A 66 18.45 2.90 -73.20
CA ARG A 66 17.23 3.12 -72.40
C ARG A 66 17.10 2.11 -71.27
N VAL A 67 17.33 0.82 -71.55
CA VAL A 67 17.30 -0.24 -70.53
C VAL A 67 18.37 0.01 -69.46
N LEU A 68 19.59 0.37 -69.84
CA LEU A 68 20.65 0.69 -68.88
C LEU A 68 20.32 1.92 -68.02
N GLU A 69 19.60 2.89 -68.57
CA GLU A 69 19.20 4.09 -67.84
C GLU A 69 18.05 3.82 -66.87
N GLU A 70 17.05 3.02 -67.28
CA GLU A 70 15.98 2.52 -66.41
C GLU A 70 16.58 1.70 -65.25
N PHE A 71 17.53 0.79 -65.51
CA PHE A 71 18.23 0.05 -64.45
C PHE A 71 19.05 0.94 -63.51
N ARG A 72 19.69 2.01 -64.02
CA ARG A 72 20.42 2.96 -63.16
C ARG A 72 19.46 3.71 -62.23
N GLN A 73 18.34 4.19 -62.76
CA GLN A 73 17.33 4.88 -61.96
C GLN A 73 16.73 3.97 -60.88
N GLU A 74 16.42 2.70 -61.20
CA GLU A 74 15.95 1.73 -60.21
C GLU A 74 17.00 1.43 -59.13
N TYR A 75 18.27 1.32 -59.52
CA TYR A 75 19.38 1.10 -58.57
C TYR A 75 19.54 2.29 -57.61
N ASP A 76 19.47 3.52 -58.12
CA ASP A 76 19.57 4.73 -57.29
C ASP A 76 18.38 4.85 -56.31
N LEU A 77 17.16 4.52 -56.75
CA LEU A 77 15.99 4.44 -55.87
C LEU A 77 16.16 3.37 -54.78
N LEU A 78 16.64 2.18 -55.14
CA LEU A 78 16.93 1.11 -54.18
C LEU A 78 18.00 1.52 -53.16
N LYS A 79 19.03 2.25 -53.61
CA LYS A 79 20.10 2.78 -52.75
C LYS A 79 19.58 3.83 -51.78
N GLU A 80 18.73 4.74 -52.23
CA GLU A 80 18.07 5.71 -51.37
C GLU A 80 17.18 5.04 -50.32
N ASP A 81 16.41 4.03 -50.72
CA ASP A 81 15.55 3.27 -49.81
C ASP A 81 16.36 2.46 -48.79
N LEU A 82 17.50 1.91 -49.18
CA LEU A 82 18.44 1.28 -48.24
C LEU A 82 18.95 2.30 -47.22
N ALA A 83 19.40 3.47 -47.67
CA ALA A 83 19.89 4.54 -46.79
C ALA A 83 18.82 5.04 -45.81
N LYS A 84 17.55 5.14 -46.27
CA LYS A 84 16.41 5.46 -45.39
C LYS A 84 16.19 4.36 -44.34
N LYS A 85 16.24 3.09 -44.74
CA LYS A 85 16.09 1.95 -43.81
C LYS A 85 17.20 1.91 -42.78
N ASP A 86 18.45 2.15 -43.18
CA ASP A 86 19.59 2.20 -42.27
C ASP A 86 19.44 3.33 -41.25
N LYS A 87 18.97 4.50 -41.70
CA LYS A 87 18.68 5.62 -40.80
C LYS A 87 17.58 5.28 -39.80
N VAL A 88 16.46 4.70 -40.26
CA VAL A 88 15.37 4.27 -39.36
C VAL A 88 15.86 3.20 -38.38
N SER A 89 16.71 2.28 -38.83
CA SER A 89 17.32 1.26 -37.97
C SER A 89 18.19 1.89 -36.88
N ALA A 90 19.00 2.89 -37.22
CA ALA A 90 19.83 3.62 -36.25
C ALA A 90 18.98 4.37 -35.22
N GLU A 91 17.92 5.08 -35.66
CA GLU A 91 16.99 5.78 -34.78
C GLU A 91 16.24 4.81 -33.85
N LEU A 92 15.86 3.62 -34.34
CA LEU A 92 15.24 2.58 -33.51
C LEU A 92 16.22 2.01 -32.48
N GLN A 93 17.48 1.82 -32.87
CA GLN A 93 18.51 1.33 -31.96
C GLN A 93 18.83 2.34 -30.86
N GLU A 94 18.88 3.64 -31.18
CA GLU A 94 19.04 4.72 -30.22
C GLU A 94 17.89 4.75 -29.21
N LYS A 95 16.63 4.75 -29.68
CA LYS A 95 15.44 4.68 -28.82
C LYS A 95 15.44 3.44 -27.94
N LEU A 96 15.89 2.29 -28.46
CA LEU A 96 15.97 1.06 -27.69
C LEU A 96 17.02 1.17 -26.57
N CYS A 97 18.15 1.82 -26.84
CA CYS A 97 19.14 2.13 -25.81
C CYS A 97 18.57 3.07 -24.73
N GLU A 98 17.86 4.14 -25.12
CA GLU A 98 17.21 5.07 -24.17
C GLU A 98 16.20 4.36 -23.26
N VAL A 99 15.31 3.55 -23.84
CA VAL A 99 14.31 2.78 -23.09
C VAL A 99 14.99 1.78 -22.14
N THR A 100 16.06 1.12 -22.58
CA THR A 100 16.81 0.18 -21.76
C THR A 100 17.45 0.87 -20.56
N ASN A 101 18.03 2.06 -20.76
CA ASN A 101 18.61 2.85 -19.68
C ASN A 101 17.54 3.34 -18.69
N ALA A 102 16.41 3.84 -19.20
CA ALA A 102 15.28 4.25 -18.37
C ALA A 102 14.70 3.08 -17.55
N LEU A 103 14.66 1.88 -18.13
CA LEU A 103 14.25 0.67 -17.42
C LEU A 103 15.22 0.29 -16.30
N LYS A 104 16.53 0.36 -16.55
CA LYS A 104 17.56 0.11 -15.51
C LYS A 104 17.46 1.10 -14.37
N GLU A 105 17.34 2.39 -14.66
CA GLU A 105 17.13 3.41 -13.61
C GLU A 105 15.85 3.17 -12.82
N SER A 106 14.77 2.75 -13.50
CA SER A 106 13.50 2.44 -12.83
C SER A 106 13.63 1.20 -11.94
N GLN A 107 14.39 0.20 -12.36
CA GLN A 107 14.69 -1.00 -11.58
C GLN A 107 15.52 -0.67 -10.34
N GLU A 108 16.53 0.18 -10.45
CA GLU A 108 17.34 0.65 -9.30
C GLU A 108 16.51 1.49 -8.32
N LYS A 109 15.63 2.36 -8.83
CA LYS A 109 14.70 3.13 -7.99
C LYS A 109 13.75 2.19 -7.25
N PHE A 110 13.25 1.15 -7.91
CA PHE A 110 12.38 0.14 -7.29
C PHE A 110 13.11 -0.70 -6.23
N SER A 111 14.36 -1.12 -6.48
CA SER A 111 15.13 -1.89 -5.50
C SER A 111 15.37 -1.10 -4.21
N VAL A 112 15.75 0.18 -4.33
CA VAL A 112 15.92 1.07 -3.17
C VAL A 112 14.59 1.27 -2.42
N GLN A 113 13.46 1.39 -3.11
CA GLN A 113 12.15 1.49 -2.45
C GLN A 113 11.76 0.19 -1.74
N SER A 114 12.07 -0.97 -2.32
CA SER A 114 11.83 -2.28 -1.71
C SER A 114 12.62 -2.42 -0.40
N GLU A 115 13.89 -2.04 -0.38
CA GLU A 115 14.73 -2.05 0.83
C GLU A 115 14.18 -1.12 1.91
N ARG A 116 13.72 0.08 1.52
CA ARG A 116 13.07 1.02 2.45
C ARG A 116 11.78 0.45 3.04
N PHE A 117 10.98 -0.24 2.23
CA PHE A 117 9.75 -0.86 2.69
C PHE A 117 10.05 -1.98 3.70
N GLN A 118 11.02 -2.85 3.39
CA GLN A 118 11.44 -3.91 4.31
C GLN A 118 11.97 -3.34 5.64
N ALA A 119 12.77 -2.27 5.60
CA ALA A 119 13.25 -1.60 6.81
C ALA A 119 12.10 -1.01 7.66
N LEU A 120 11.05 -0.47 7.01
CA LEU A 120 9.86 0.02 7.70
C LEU A 120 9.04 -1.12 8.32
N GLU A 121 8.90 -2.26 7.63
CA GLU A 121 8.23 -3.44 8.19
C GLU A 121 8.96 -3.99 9.42
N GLU A 122 10.29 -4.05 9.39
CA GLU A 122 11.09 -4.46 10.55
C GLU A 122 10.95 -3.47 11.72
N ALA A 123 10.93 -2.17 11.44
CA ALA A 123 10.71 -1.14 12.45
C ALA A 123 9.30 -1.25 13.06
N GLN A 124 8.28 -1.54 12.25
CA GLN A 124 6.91 -1.77 12.72
C GLN A 124 6.84 -2.99 13.64
N LYS A 125 7.43 -4.13 13.25
CA LYS A 125 7.47 -5.35 14.09
C LYS A 125 8.11 -5.09 15.46
N ARG A 126 9.25 -4.39 15.49
CA ARG A 126 9.91 -4.00 16.75
C ARG A 126 9.03 -3.07 17.60
N SER A 127 8.29 -2.16 16.97
CA SER A 127 7.34 -1.27 17.66
C SER A 127 6.18 -2.07 18.26
N GLU A 128 5.61 -3.03 17.52
CA GLU A 128 4.53 -3.89 18.01
C GLU A 128 4.99 -4.76 19.20
N GLU A 129 6.20 -5.31 19.16
CA GLU A 129 6.80 -6.04 20.28
C GLU A 129 7.00 -5.14 21.51
N SER A 130 7.48 -3.91 21.30
CA SER A 130 7.64 -2.90 22.37
C SER A 130 6.29 -2.55 23.02
N LEU A 131 5.24 -2.36 22.21
CA LEU A 131 3.89 -2.08 22.69
C LEU A 131 3.30 -3.26 23.47
N LYS A 132 3.49 -4.50 23.00
CA LYS A 132 3.08 -5.71 23.74
C LYS A 132 3.78 -5.78 25.10
N SER A 133 5.09 -5.51 25.15
CA SER A 133 5.84 -5.47 26.41
C SER A 133 5.31 -4.41 27.37
N LYS A 134 5.07 -3.18 26.90
CA LYS A 134 4.46 -2.12 27.70
C LYS A 134 3.07 -2.48 28.20
N HIS A 135 2.24 -3.11 27.37
CA HIS A 135 0.90 -3.56 27.76
C HIS A 135 0.97 -4.61 28.87
N HIS A 136 1.91 -5.56 28.80
CA HIS A 136 2.14 -6.52 29.88
C HIS A 136 2.62 -5.84 31.17
N ALA A 137 3.49 -4.83 31.07
CA ALA A 137 3.95 -4.07 32.23
C ALA A 137 2.80 -3.30 32.89
N THR A 138 1.95 -2.61 32.11
CA THR A 138 0.78 -1.92 32.64
C THR A 138 -0.23 -2.89 33.25
N GLY A 139 -0.42 -4.07 32.66
CA GLY A 139 -1.27 -5.13 33.23
C GLY A 139 -0.81 -5.54 34.63
N ARG A 140 0.49 -5.79 34.80
CA ARG A 140 1.07 -6.12 36.12
C ARG A 140 0.92 -4.98 37.13
N GLU A 141 1.14 -3.73 36.71
CA GLU A 141 0.92 -2.58 37.60
C GLU A 141 -0.53 -2.47 38.04
N THR A 142 -1.49 -2.70 37.14
CA THR A 142 -2.91 -2.69 37.50
C THR A 142 -3.27 -3.81 38.48
N GLU A 143 -2.72 -5.01 38.30
CA GLU A 143 -2.91 -6.12 39.25
C GLU A 143 -2.36 -5.77 40.65
N LEU A 144 -1.15 -5.19 40.71
CA LEU A 144 -0.54 -4.75 41.97
C LEU A 144 -1.36 -3.65 42.66
N LEU A 145 -1.91 -2.70 41.90
CA LEU A 145 -2.78 -1.66 42.44
C LEU A 145 -4.10 -2.24 42.96
N SER A 146 -4.71 -3.19 42.25
CA SER A 146 -5.91 -3.89 42.71
C SER A 146 -5.67 -4.66 44.01
N LEU A 147 -4.54 -5.38 44.12
CA LEU A 147 -4.15 -6.04 45.36
C LEU A 147 -3.95 -5.05 46.51
N LYS A 148 -3.32 -3.91 46.22
CA LYS A 148 -3.13 -2.85 47.22
C LYS A 148 -4.47 -2.25 47.68
N ILE A 149 -5.42 -2.05 46.76
CA ILE A 149 -6.77 -1.58 47.09
C ILE A 149 -7.47 -2.62 47.98
N ALA A 150 -7.45 -3.90 47.61
CA ALA A 150 -8.05 -4.97 48.40
C ALA A 150 -7.50 -5.01 49.85
N ASN A 151 -6.18 -4.91 50.00
CA ASN A 151 -5.53 -4.87 51.33
C ASN A 151 -5.95 -3.64 52.14
N LEU A 152 -6.12 -2.47 51.49
CA LEU A 152 -6.58 -1.25 52.15
C LEU A 152 -8.05 -1.34 52.56
N GLU A 153 -8.89 -1.97 51.73
CA GLU A 153 -10.31 -2.23 52.04
C GLU A 153 -10.44 -3.19 53.23
N GLU A 154 -9.65 -4.26 53.27
CA GLU A 154 -9.60 -5.18 54.41
C GLU A 154 -9.14 -4.47 55.69
N SER A 155 -8.07 -3.68 55.61
CA SER A 155 -7.57 -2.89 56.74
C SER A 155 -8.61 -1.88 57.24
N ARG A 156 -9.33 -1.23 56.31
CA ARG A 156 -10.42 -0.31 56.63
C ARG A 156 -11.56 -1.02 57.36
N ALA A 157 -11.98 -2.19 56.88
CA ALA A 157 -13.02 -2.99 57.52
C ALA A 157 -12.62 -3.40 58.96
N GLY A 158 -11.34 -3.76 59.17
CA GLY A 158 -10.79 -4.00 60.50
C GLY A 158 -10.92 -2.79 61.43
N LEU A 159 -10.51 -1.61 60.96
CA LEU A 159 -10.63 -0.36 61.73
C LEU A 159 -12.08 0.05 62.01
N GLU A 160 -13.01 -0.18 61.07
CA GLU A 160 -14.44 0.09 61.27
C GLU A 160 -15.03 -0.81 62.38
N ASN A 161 -14.61 -2.09 62.43
CA ASN A 161 -15.01 -3.01 63.50
C ASN A 161 -14.46 -2.58 64.87
N ASP A 162 -13.17 -2.19 64.93
CA ASP A 162 -12.55 -1.69 66.16
C ASP A 162 -13.24 -0.41 66.65
N LEU A 163 -13.54 0.53 65.76
CA LEU A 163 -14.25 1.77 66.08
C LEU A 163 -15.66 1.48 66.61
N SER A 164 -16.40 0.56 65.99
CA SER A 164 -17.71 0.12 66.47
C SER A 164 -17.63 -0.45 67.89
N SER A 165 -16.65 -1.31 68.16
CA SER A 165 -16.38 -1.88 69.48
C SER A 165 -16.08 -0.80 70.54
N VAL A 166 -15.21 0.16 70.21
CA VAL A 166 -14.89 1.30 71.10
C VAL A 166 -16.12 2.17 71.33
N THR A 167 -16.91 2.46 70.30
CA THR A 167 -18.14 3.24 70.39
C THR A 167 -19.16 2.55 71.29
N GLN A 168 -19.32 1.23 71.15
CA GLN A 168 -20.20 0.44 72.01
C GLN A 168 -19.75 0.46 73.47
N LYS A 169 -18.43 0.31 73.73
CA LYS A 169 -17.86 0.44 75.10
C LYS A 169 -18.12 1.82 75.68
N TYR A 170 -17.93 2.87 74.90
CA TYR A 170 -18.19 4.24 75.31
C TYR A 170 -19.65 4.47 75.69
N GLU A 171 -20.61 4.03 74.86
CA GLU A 171 -22.04 4.17 75.18
C GLU A 171 -22.46 3.35 76.42
N ARG A 172 -21.86 2.17 76.63
CA ARG A 172 -22.04 1.42 77.89
C ARG A 172 -21.53 2.19 79.11
N LEU A 173 -20.33 2.75 79.06
CA LEU A 173 -19.76 3.55 80.15
C LEU A 173 -20.57 4.82 80.43
N LYS A 174 -21.02 5.51 79.38
CA LYS A 174 -21.87 6.70 79.49
C LYS A 174 -23.22 6.38 80.15
N SER A 175 -23.81 5.24 79.80
CA SER A 175 -25.06 4.76 80.41
C SER A 175 -24.86 4.41 81.89
N ALA A 176 -23.79 3.67 82.22
CA ALA A 176 -23.42 3.37 83.60
C ALA A 176 -23.16 4.64 84.43
N LEU A 177 -22.52 5.67 83.84
CA LEU A 177 -22.30 6.95 84.50
C LEU A 177 -23.61 7.71 84.74
N ARG A 178 -24.55 7.70 83.78
CA ARG A 178 -25.90 8.27 83.96
C ARG A 178 -26.63 7.57 85.09
N GLU A 179 -26.67 6.24 85.09
CA GLU A 179 -27.26 5.46 86.18
C GLU A 179 -26.61 5.78 87.53
N ALA A 180 -25.28 5.89 87.59
CA ALA A 180 -24.57 6.24 88.83
C ALA A 180 -24.97 7.64 89.34
N ARG A 181 -25.14 8.62 88.44
CA ARG A 181 -25.65 9.96 88.77
C ARG A 181 -27.10 9.91 89.23
N ASP A 182 -27.96 9.15 88.56
CA ASP A 182 -29.38 9.02 88.93
C ASP A 182 -29.54 8.31 90.27
N ARG A 183 -28.79 7.23 90.52
CA ARG A 183 -28.71 6.56 91.83
C ARG A 183 -28.18 7.49 92.93
N LYS A 184 -27.33 8.47 92.60
CA LYS A 184 -26.91 9.50 93.56
C LYS A 184 -28.05 10.50 93.82
N ARG A 185 -28.70 11.02 92.79
CA ARG A 185 -29.86 11.94 92.93
C ARG A 185 -30.97 11.35 93.78
N VAL A 186 -31.33 10.08 93.58
CA VAL A 186 -32.35 9.40 94.40
C VAL A 186 -31.90 9.27 95.85
N ARG A 187 -30.63 8.93 96.09
CA ARG A 187 -30.07 8.90 97.45
C ARG A 187 -30.11 10.27 98.10
N ASP A 188 -29.72 11.32 97.39
CA ASP A 188 -29.74 12.69 97.88
C ASP A 188 -31.18 13.14 98.20
N GLN A 189 -32.16 12.84 97.33
CA GLN A 189 -33.59 13.11 97.59
C GLN A 189 -34.15 12.32 98.77
N ALA A 190 -33.77 11.05 98.93
CA ALA A 190 -34.19 10.24 100.07
C ALA A 190 -33.60 10.77 101.39
N ALA A 191 -32.36 11.26 101.37
CA ALA A 191 -31.75 11.93 102.52
C ALA A 191 -32.46 13.26 102.83
N SER A 192 -32.79 14.07 101.82
CA SER A 192 -33.56 15.31 101.99
C SER A 192 -34.94 15.05 102.59
N ARG A 193 -35.66 14.02 102.13
CA ARG A 193 -36.96 13.64 102.71
C ARG A 193 -36.86 13.18 104.17
N ARG A 194 -35.75 12.55 104.57
CA ARG A 194 -35.52 12.19 105.98
C ARG A 194 -35.35 13.42 106.87
N MET A 195 -34.62 14.43 106.39
CA MET A 195 -34.48 15.71 107.08
C MET A 195 -35.79 16.49 107.15
N GLU A 196 -36.57 16.53 106.06
CA GLU A 196 -37.91 17.18 106.05
C GLU A 196 -38.92 16.45 106.95
N SER A 197 -38.77 15.14 107.19
CA SER A 197 -39.57 14.39 108.16
C SER A 197 -39.04 14.46 109.60
N GLU A 198 -37.80 14.92 109.81
CA GLU A 198 -37.21 15.12 111.14
C GLU A 198 -37.63 16.46 111.78
N ASP A 199 -38.25 17.37 111.01
CA ASP A 199 -38.81 18.64 111.53
C ASP A 199 -40.28 18.53 112.01
N ASP A 200 -40.98 17.42 111.70
CA ASP A 200 -42.39 17.17 112.09
C ASP A 200 -42.54 16.13 113.22
N PHE A 201 -41.44 15.61 113.77
CA PHE A 201 -41.49 14.62 114.85
C PHE A 201 -41.26 15.31 116.20
N ASP A 202 -42.35 15.66 116.91
CA ASP A 202 -42.29 16.14 118.29
C ASP A 202 -41.60 15.10 119.19
N LEU A 203 -40.32 15.38 119.50
CA LEU A 203 -39.41 14.56 120.28
C LEU A 203 -39.70 14.63 121.79
N SER A 204 -40.96 14.40 122.17
CA SER A 204 -41.37 14.31 123.58
C SER A 204 -41.92 12.94 123.94
N SER A 205 -41.24 11.84 123.58
CA SER A 205 -41.25 10.64 124.43
C SER A 205 -40.31 9.52 123.93
N ASN A 206 -39.57 8.97 124.88
CA ASN A 206 -39.03 7.59 124.88
C ASN A 206 -37.70 7.31 124.18
N LEU A 207 -36.72 8.08 124.64
CA LEU A 207 -35.37 7.63 124.97
C LEU A 207 -35.39 6.49 126.02
N SER A 208 -35.82 5.27 125.67
CA SER A 208 -35.78 4.09 126.56
C SER A 208 -36.02 2.77 125.81
N ARG A 209 -35.12 2.37 124.89
CA ARG A 209 -35.03 0.95 124.46
C ARG A 209 -33.66 0.62 123.84
N SER A 210 -32.71 0.42 124.75
CA SER A 210 -31.70 -0.65 124.75
C SER A 210 -31.11 -1.15 123.42
N LEU A 211 -29.85 -0.78 123.19
CA LEU A 211 -28.69 -1.70 123.05
C LEU A 211 -29.02 -3.18 122.74
N SER A 212 -28.81 -3.60 121.48
CA SER A 212 -28.34 -4.97 121.13
C SER A 212 -28.07 -5.17 119.61
N TRP A 213 -27.32 -4.31 118.92
CA TRP A 213 -26.97 -4.52 117.49
C TRP A 213 -25.46 -4.45 117.18
N GLU A 214 -24.60 -4.60 118.19
CA GLU A 214 -23.18 -4.88 118.00
C GLU A 214 -22.92 -6.38 118.19
N ARG A 215 -23.31 -7.23 117.21
CA ARG A 215 -22.81 -8.63 117.11
C ARG A 215 -23.21 -9.45 115.86
N GLU A 216 -23.58 -8.84 114.73
CA GLU A 216 -23.99 -9.62 113.53
C GLU A 216 -23.30 -9.23 112.21
N ALA A 217 -22.13 -8.59 112.26
CA ALA A 217 -21.38 -8.17 111.05
C ALA A 217 -20.03 -8.89 110.84
N ASP A 218 -19.78 -10.05 111.47
CA ASP A 218 -18.44 -10.69 111.46
C ASP A 218 -18.39 -12.16 110.95
N GLN A 219 -19.41 -12.66 110.24
CA GLN A 219 -19.44 -14.09 109.83
C GLN A 219 -19.80 -14.43 108.38
N ARG A 220 -19.71 -13.50 107.42
CA ARG A 220 -19.95 -13.84 106.00
C ARG A 220 -18.81 -13.59 105.02
N ASP A 221 -17.60 -13.25 105.49
CA ASP A 221 -16.48 -12.90 104.60
C ASP A 221 -15.30 -13.90 104.62
N ARG A 222 -15.61 -15.21 104.66
CA ARG A 222 -14.59 -16.29 104.58
C ARG A 222 -14.80 -17.35 103.51
N ARG A 223 -15.72 -17.16 102.57
CA ARG A 223 -15.87 -18.09 101.44
C ARG A 223 -16.16 -17.35 100.14
N THR A 224 -15.11 -16.88 99.48
CA THR A 224 -14.93 -16.91 98.00
C THR A 224 -13.58 -16.28 97.64
N LYS A 225 -12.49 -17.05 97.73
CA LYS A 225 -11.25 -16.74 97.01
C LYS A 225 -11.43 -17.19 95.55
N PRO A 226 -11.36 -16.34 94.53
CA PRO A 226 -11.02 -16.81 93.20
C PRO A 226 -9.52 -17.11 93.17
N ARG A 227 -9.19 -18.36 92.84
CA ARG A 227 -7.81 -18.85 92.68
C ARG A 227 -7.11 -18.08 91.57
N VAL A 228 -6.06 -17.36 91.93
CA VAL A 228 -5.04 -16.86 91.02
C VAL A 228 -4.20 -18.06 90.59
N ASN A 229 -4.38 -18.54 89.36
CA ASN A 229 -3.41 -19.44 88.74
C ASN A 229 -2.30 -18.60 88.12
N ALA A 230 -1.21 -18.48 88.88
CA ALA A 230 0.11 -18.26 88.29
C ALA A 230 0.53 -19.58 87.60
N GLY A 231 0.65 -19.55 86.28
CA GLY A 231 1.27 -20.61 85.48
C GLY A 231 2.73 -20.24 85.16
N PRO A 232 3.72 -21.10 85.46
CA PRO A 232 5.14 -20.91 85.16
C PRO A 232 5.59 -21.59 83.85
N GLY A 233 6.72 -21.14 83.27
CA GLY A 233 7.48 -21.80 82.19
C GLY A 233 7.40 -21.03 80.86
N VAL A 234 8.40 -20.29 80.41
CA VAL A 234 9.76 -20.70 80.00
C VAL A 234 9.75 -21.93 79.10
N GLU A 235 9.64 -21.71 77.78
CA GLU A 235 10.40 -22.48 76.78
C GLU A 235 10.91 -21.56 75.67
N ASN A 236 12.23 -21.34 75.71
CA ASN A 236 13.04 -20.97 74.57
C ASN A 236 12.89 -22.01 73.46
N ARG A 237 12.53 -21.58 72.24
CA ARG A 237 12.96 -22.28 71.02
C ARG A 237 13.48 -21.30 69.99
N ASN A 238 14.81 -21.27 69.93
CA ASN A 238 15.58 -20.94 68.74
C ASN A 238 15.01 -21.67 67.51
N THR A 239 14.53 -20.93 66.53
CA THR A 239 14.73 -21.28 65.12
C THR A 239 15.54 -20.17 64.46
N ARG A 240 16.85 -20.35 64.59
CA ARG A 240 17.89 -19.75 63.78
C ARG A 240 17.65 -20.16 62.32
N VAL A 241 17.07 -19.28 61.50
CA VAL A 241 17.20 -19.36 60.04
C VAL A 241 17.86 -18.08 59.55
N ARG A 242 19.05 -18.33 59.02
CA ARG A 242 20.08 -17.45 58.46
C ARG A 242 19.54 -16.23 57.69
N HIS A 243 20.16 -15.09 57.97
CA HIS A 243 20.37 -14.02 57.02
C HIS A 243 20.97 -14.56 55.71
N GLN A 244 20.34 -14.26 54.58
CA GLN A 244 21.05 -13.99 53.34
C GLN A 244 20.66 -12.59 52.87
N SER A 245 21.67 -11.72 52.91
CA SER A 245 21.76 -10.42 52.30
C SER A 245 21.48 -10.47 50.80
N VAL A 246 20.55 -9.64 50.33
CA VAL A 246 20.54 -9.14 48.94
C VAL A 246 20.32 -7.64 49.01
N ASP A 247 21.45 -6.93 48.92
CA ASP A 247 21.65 -5.61 48.32
C ASP A 247 20.45 -4.65 48.25
N ALA A 248 20.25 -3.92 49.34
CA ALA A 248 19.61 -2.62 49.33
C ALA A 248 20.69 -1.52 49.22
N ASN A 249 21.38 -1.44 48.08
CA ASN A 249 22.29 -0.31 47.82
C ASN A 249 22.55 -0.03 46.33
N GLU A 250 21.52 0.04 45.50
CA GLU A 250 21.62 0.68 44.18
C GLU A 250 20.30 1.39 43.86
N ARG A 251 20.20 2.69 44.18
CA ARG A 251 19.34 3.71 43.53
C ARG A 251 19.37 5.01 44.33
N ASN A 252 20.53 5.66 44.31
CA ASN A 252 20.67 7.05 44.72
C ASN A 252 21.61 7.79 43.74
N GLN A 253 21.26 7.76 42.46
CA GLN A 253 21.72 8.73 41.46
C GLN A 253 20.58 8.99 40.48
N HIS A 254 20.41 10.25 40.05
CA HIS A 254 19.29 10.85 39.32
C HIS A 254 18.07 11.28 40.16
N ARG A 255 18.31 12.16 41.14
CA ARG A 255 17.39 13.28 41.39
C ARG A 255 18.01 14.55 40.86
N GLU A 256 17.74 14.86 39.60
CA GLU A 256 17.84 16.22 39.08
C GLU A 256 16.99 16.30 37.82
N LYS A 257 16.15 17.35 37.76
CA LYS A 257 15.34 17.80 36.60
C LYS A 257 14.09 16.92 36.37
N ASP A 258 12.85 17.37 36.51
CA ASP A 258 12.27 18.67 36.20
C ASP A 258 11.10 19.00 37.15
N LYS A 259 11.19 20.17 37.79
CA LYS A 259 10.02 20.95 38.21
C LYS A 259 9.62 21.80 37.01
N THR A 260 8.60 21.39 36.26
CA THR A 260 7.61 22.26 35.59
C THR A 260 6.72 21.37 34.72
N GLY A 261 5.42 21.32 35.03
CA GLY A 261 4.46 20.63 34.17
C GLY A 261 3.16 20.38 34.90
N GLU A 262 2.21 21.28 34.71
CA GLU A 262 0.83 21.22 35.19
C GLU A 262 0.25 19.80 35.15
N ARG A 263 -0.14 19.28 36.31
CA ARG A 263 -1.14 18.22 36.37
C ARG A 263 -2.48 18.84 35.97
N ARG A 264 -2.90 18.64 34.73
CA ARG A 264 -4.32 18.61 34.38
C ARG A 264 -4.74 17.15 34.28
N ASP A 265 -5.58 16.77 35.22
CA ASP A 265 -6.26 15.49 35.24
C ASP A 265 -6.98 15.25 33.91
N VAL A 266 -6.53 14.24 33.17
CA VAL A 266 -7.32 13.62 32.09
C VAL A 266 -7.68 12.22 32.57
N ARG A 267 -8.65 12.15 33.49
CA ARG A 267 -9.47 10.95 33.66
C ARG A 267 -10.69 11.11 32.78
N ALA A 268 -10.67 10.51 31.59
CA ALA A 268 -11.88 10.13 30.84
C ALA A 268 -11.51 9.19 29.68
N GLY A 269 -11.72 7.89 29.87
CA GLY A 269 -11.78 6.91 28.79
C GLY A 269 -13.10 6.97 28.04
N GLY A 270 -13.42 8.12 27.44
CA GLY A 270 -14.57 8.30 26.56
C GLY A 270 -14.13 8.35 25.10
N ASN A 271 -14.80 7.59 24.23
CA ASN A 271 -14.59 7.65 22.78
C ASN A 271 -14.71 9.10 22.29
N VAL A 272 -13.58 9.70 21.92
CA VAL A 272 -13.53 11.07 21.42
C VAL A 272 -14.15 11.07 20.03
N SER A 273 -15.34 11.66 19.91
CA SER A 273 -16.01 11.82 18.62
C SER A 273 -15.13 12.62 17.65
N ALA A 274 -15.21 12.35 16.35
CA ALA A 274 -14.45 13.09 15.33
C ALA A 274 -14.65 14.62 15.43
N LYS A 275 -15.80 15.05 15.96
CA LYS A 275 -16.10 16.45 16.26
C LYS A 275 -15.24 17.02 17.41
N GLN A 276 -15.05 16.26 18.49
CA GLN A 276 -14.19 16.67 19.61
C GLN A 276 -12.71 16.68 19.22
N LEU A 277 -12.26 15.74 18.38
CA LEU A 277 -10.89 15.74 17.86
C LEU A 277 -10.63 16.97 16.97
N ALA A 278 -11.61 17.35 16.14
CA ALA A 278 -11.54 18.54 15.29
C ALA A 278 -11.56 19.84 16.11
N ASP A 279 -12.34 19.89 17.18
CA ASP A 279 -12.41 21.07 18.06
C ASP A 279 -11.13 21.21 18.92
N LEU A 280 -10.50 20.11 19.33
CA LEU A 280 -9.16 20.11 19.96
C LEU A 280 -8.08 20.60 19.00
N LEU A 281 -8.09 20.14 17.74
CA LEU A 281 -7.17 20.62 16.70
C LEU A 281 -7.37 22.12 16.41
N LYS A 282 -8.61 22.60 16.36
CA LYS A 282 -8.92 24.03 16.22
C LYS A 282 -8.44 24.85 17.42
N ALA A 283 -8.59 24.34 18.64
CA ALA A 283 -8.12 25.00 19.85
C ALA A 283 -6.59 25.11 19.89
N GLU A 284 -5.88 24.07 19.45
CA GLU A 284 -4.42 24.04 19.40
C GLU A 284 -3.88 24.96 18.28
N LEU A 285 -4.52 25.00 17.11
CA LEU A 285 -4.20 25.95 16.04
C LEU A 285 -4.43 27.42 16.46
N LYS A 286 -5.38 27.69 17.36
CA LYS A 286 -5.65 29.04 17.88
C LYS A 286 -4.59 29.51 18.90
N LYS A 287 -3.78 28.61 19.45
CA LYS A 287 -2.67 28.91 20.38
C LYS A 287 -1.32 29.14 19.68
N MET A 288 -1.16 28.74 18.41
CA MET A 288 0.10 28.99 17.68
C MET A 288 0.24 30.47 17.26
N PRO A 289 1.47 31.02 17.19
CA PRO A 289 1.74 32.36 16.67
C PRO A 289 1.24 32.50 15.22
N ARG A 290 0.89 33.74 14.83
CA ARG A 290 0.24 34.05 13.54
C ARG A 290 1.06 33.54 12.34
N ASP A 291 2.39 33.57 12.45
CA ASP A 291 3.33 33.07 11.44
C ASP A 291 3.39 31.54 11.36
N GLY A 292 3.14 30.83 12.47
CA GLY A 292 3.01 29.37 12.47
C GLY A 292 1.70 28.89 11.82
N ARG A 293 0.62 29.67 11.98
CA ARG A 293 -0.68 29.41 11.35
C ARG A 293 -0.65 29.60 9.84
N THR A 294 0.09 30.57 9.31
CA THR A 294 0.20 30.81 7.86
C THR A 294 1.07 29.76 7.17
N VAL A 295 2.15 29.30 7.81
CA VAL A 295 3.00 28.22 7.28
C VAL A 295 2.28 26.88 7.27
N LEU A 296 1.53 26.55 8.33
CA LEU A 296 0.69 25.35 8.35
C LEU A 296 -0.48 25.46 7.37
N SER A 297 -1.18 26.61 7.30
CA SER A 297 -2.26 26.86 6.33
C SER A 297 -1.80 26.77 4.88
N GLN A 298 -0.60 27.25 4.55
CA GLN A 298 -0.04 27.09 3.19
C GLN A 298 0.37 25.66 2.90
N LYS A 299 0.94 24.93 3.87
CA LYS A 299 1.33 23.53 3.67
C LYS A 299 0.12 22.60 3.63
N THR A 300 -0.88 22.79 4.49
CA THR A 300 -2.12 22.02 4.47
C THR A 300 -3.00 22.41 3.27
N GLY A 301 -3.06 23.68 2.88
CA GLY A 301 -3.75 24.12 1.67
C GLY A 301 -3.14 23.53 0.39
N LYS A 302 -1.81 23.47 0.28
CA LYS A 302 -1.12 22.78 -0.83
C LYS A 302 -1.30 21.26 -0.77
N LEU A 303 -1.37 20.67 0.42
CA LEU A 303 -1.60 19.24 0.60
C LEU A 303 -3.04 18.87 0.22
N VAL A 304 -4.04 19.63 0.67
CA VAL A 304 -5.46 19.45 0.31
C VAL A 304 -5.64 19.69 -1.18
N ALA A 305 -5.01 20.70 -1.78
CA ALA A 305 -5.05 20.91 -3.23
C ALA A 305 -4.36 19.78 -4.02
N ARG A 306 -3.27 19.19 -3.48
CA ARG A 306 -2.66 17.99 -4.08
C ARG A 306 -3.52 16.75 -3.91
N VAL A 307 -4.17 16.56 -2.77
CA VAL A 307 -5.10 15.45 -2.53
C VAL A 307 -6.36 15.62 -3.38
N ASP A 308 -6.86 16.85 -3.59
CA ASP A 308 -8.02 17.11 -4.44
C ASP A 308 -7.68 17.00 -5.93
N LYS A 309 -6.46 17.40 -6.32
CA LYS A 309 -5.92 17.16 -7.66
C LYS A 309 -5.69 15.67 -7.90
N LEU A 310 -5.13 14.94 -6.93
CA LEU A 310 -4.99 13.49 -6.97
C LEU A 310 -6.36 12.81 -6.95
N SER A 311 -7.34 13.27 -6.16
CA SER A 311 -8.70 12.72 -6.16
C SER A 311 -9.45 13.00 -7.45
N ARG A 312 -9.10 14.06 -8.20
CA ARG A 312 -9.66 14.31 -9.55
C ARG A 312 -8.90 13.57 -10.65
N GLU A 313 -7.59 13.38 -10.51
CA GLU A 313 -6.75 12.58 -11.41
C GLU A 313 -6.91 11.06 -11.19
N PHE A 314 -7.28 10.65 -9.96
CA PHE A 314 -7.68 9.30 -9.53
C PHE A 314 -9.19 9.16 -9.32
N ALA A 315 -10.02 10.13 -9.73
CA ALA A 315 -11.45 9.90 -9.99
C ALA A 315 -11.63 9.05 -11.27
N LEU A 316 -10.75 8.06 -11.45
CA LEU A 316 -11.06 6.80 -12.06
C LEU A 316 -12.19 6.22 -11.20
N ARG A 317 -13.38 6.35 -11.77
CA ARG A 317 -14.52 5.44 -11.70
C ARG A 317 -14.23 4.20 -10.84
N SER A 318 -15.13 3.88 -9.92
CA SER A 318 -14.97 2.65 -9.17
C SER A 318 -14.76 1.50 -10.17
N PRO A 319 -13.88 0.52 -9.90
CA PRO A 319 -13.72 -0.62 -10.79
C PRO A 319 -15.05 -1.37 -11.02
N GLY A 320 -16.06 -1.15 -10.17
CA GLY A 320 -17.45 -1.55 -10.40
C GLY A 320 -18.13 -0.78 -11.54
N ASP A 321 -17.94 0.53 -11.65
CA ASP A 321 -18.56 1.38 -12.69
C ASP A 321 -17.96 1.12 -14.08
N ASP A 322 -16.65 0.86 -14.18
CA ASP A 322 -16.02 0.51 -15.46
C ASP A 322 -16.38 -0.91 -15.91
N LEU A 323 -16.50 -1.88 -14.98
CA LEU A 323 -17.04 -3.21 -15.31
C LEU A 323 -18.51 -3.13 -15.72
N GLN A 324 -19.30 -2.29 -15.04
CA GLN A 324 -20.73 -2.13 -15.30
C GLN A 324 -20.98 -1.38 -16.60
N ALA A 325 -20.13 -0.41 -16.98
CA ALA A 325 -20.13 0.22 -18.30
C ALA A 325 -19.70 -0.76 -19.42
N LEU A 326 -18.76 -1.67 -19.17
CA LEU A 326 -18.36 -2.73 -20.12
C LEU A 326 -19.40 -3.85 -20.28
N MET A 327 -20.22 -4.06 -19.25
CA MET A 327 -21.28 -5.08 -19.20
C MET A 327 -22.64 -4.56 -19.67
N SER A 328 -22.85 -3.25 -19.70
CA SER A 328 -24.07 -2.59 -20.18
C SER A 328 -23.98 -2.03 -21.59
N SER A 329 -22.80 -2.04 -22.23
CA SER A 329 -22.67 -1.70 -23.65
C SER A 329 -23.25 -2.82 -24.53
N PRO A 330 -24.07 -2.51 -25.55
CA PRO A 330 -24.57 -3.50 -26.50
C PRO A 330 -23.41 -4.26 -27.16
N LEU A 331 -23.66 -5.53 -27.50
CA LEU A 331 -22.67 -6.51 -27.93
C LEU A 331 -21.75 -6.21 -29.15
N PRO A 332 -21.87 -5.15 -29.99
CA PRO A 332 -20.94 -4.99 -31.12
C PRO A 332 -19.53 -4.50 -30.77
N LEU A 333 -19.29 -3.92 -29.58
CA LEU A 333 -17.98 -3.29 -29.26
C LEU A 333 -16.98 -4.19 -28.53
N ARG A 334 -17.39 -5.35 -28.02
CA ARG A 334 -16.47 -6.31 -27.34
C ARG A 334 -15.49 -7.00 -28.29
N HIS A 335 -15.73 -6.93 -29.61
CA HIS A 335 -14.88 -7.56 -30.61
C HIS A 335 -13.81 -6.63 -31.24
N GLN A 336 -13.69 -5.37 -30.84
CA GLN A 336 -12.70 -4.43 -31.42
C GLN A 336 -11.54 -4.02 -30.51
N LEU A 337 -11.44 -4.51 -29.28
CA LEU A 337 -10.34 -4.19 -28.35
C LEU A 337 -9.61 -5.45 -27.83
N MET A 338 -9.32 -6.39 -28.73
CA MET A 338 -8.17 -7.28 -28.63
C MET A 338 -7.20 -6.87 -29.75
N PRO A 339 -5.90 -6.70 -29.48
CA PRO A 339 -4.95 -6.28 -30.50
C PRO A 339 -4.87 -7.36 -31.57
N SER A 340 -4.95 -6.94 -32.82
CA SER A 340 -4.55 -7.69 -34.00
C SER A 340 -3.06 -8.06 -33.88
N VAL A 341 -2.76 -9.14 -33.17
CA VAL A 341 -1.50 -9.85 -33.28
C VAL A 341 -1.74 -10.96 -34.30
N SER A 342 -1.46 -10.65 -35.56
CA SER A 342 -1.31 -11.66 -36.59
C SER A 342 -0.06 -12.49 -36.29
N PHE A 343 -0.21 -13.61 -35.58
CA PHE A 343 0.76 -14.70 -35.69
C PHE A 343 0.31 -15.59 -36.86
N GLY A 344 0.89 -15.33 -38.03
CA GLY A 344 0.94 -16.34 -39.07
C GLY A 344 1.78 -17.53 -38.61
N THR A 345 1.45 -18.70 -39.17
CA THR A 345 2.23 -19.95 -39.21
C THR A 345 2.22 -20.85 -37.95
N THR A 346 1.19 -21.70 -37.91
CA THR A 346 1.23 -23.18 -37.73
C THR A 346 2.26 -23.79 -36.76
N GLY A 347 1.77 -24.19 -35.58
CA GLY A 347 2.33 -25.28 -34.76
C GLY A 347 1.28 -25.73 -33.73
N PRO A 348 1.12 -27.04 -33.45
CA PRO A 348 0.09 -27.52 -32.53
C PRO A 348 0.50 -27.20 -31.08
N VAL A 349 -0.03 -26.09 -30.54
CA VAL A 349 0.11 -25.77 -29.12
C VAL A 349 -0.74 -26.76 -28.32
N THR A 350 -0.03 -27.65 -27.63
CA THR A 350 -0.54 -28.68 -26.73
C THR A 350 -1.58 -28.13 -25.75
N ARG A 351 -2.73 -28.81 -25.65
CA ARG A 351 -3.87 -28.56 -24.73
C ARG A 351 -3.51 -28.49 -23.23
N GLY A 352 -2.25 -28.69 -22.82
CA GLY A 352 -1.83 -28.77 -21.42
C GLY A 352 -1.60 -27.42 -20.70
N THR A 353 -1.27 -26.34 -21.41
CA THR A 353 -0.85 -25.08 -20.76
C THR A 353 -2.01 -24.17 -20.36
N ASN A 354 -3.14 -24.20 -21.09
CA ASN A 354 -4.32 -23.37 -20.81
C ASN A 354 -5.10 -23.81 -19.57
N ASN A 355 -5.11 -25.11 -19.23
CA ASN A 355 -5.73 -25.57 -17.99
C ASN A 355 -5.01 -25.04 -16.73
N SER A 356 -3.70 -24.79 -16.80
CA SER A 356 -2.96 -24.21 -15.67
C SER A 356 -3.24 -22.73 -15.45
N LEU A 357 -3.54 -21.97 -16.52
CA LEU A 357 -3.77 -20.54 -16.46
C LEU A 357 -5.22 -20.24 -16.04
N CYS A 358 -6.20 -20.93 -16.64
CA CYS A 358 -7.60 -20.82 -16.24
C CYS A 358 -7.85 -21.28 -14.80
N ARG A 359 -7.15 -22.34 -14.35
CA ARG A 359 -7.22 -22.81 -12.96
C ARG A 359 -6.61 -21.81 -11.97
N ARG A 360 -5.46 -21.22 -12.30
CA ARG A 360 -4.84 -20.16 -11.48
C ARG A 360 -5.71 -18.91 -11.39
N ILE A 361 -6.35 -18.50 -12.49
CA ILE A 361 -7.28 -17.36 -12.50
C ILE A 361 -8.50 -17.66 -11.62
N ALA A 362 -9.08 -18.86 -11.74
CA ALA A 362 -10.21 -19.28 -10.90
C ALA A 362 -9.85 -19.39 -9.41
N GLU A 363 -8.66 -19.90 -9.08
CA GLU A 363 -8.15 -19.98 -7.70
C GLU A 363 -7.90 -18.59 -7.09
N HIS A 364 -7.36 -17.65 -7.88
CA HIS A 364 -7.21 -16.25 -7.48
C HIS A 364 -8.56 -15.55 -7.28
N GLN A 365 -9.53 -15.79 -8.16
CA GLN A 365 -10.87 -15.22 -8.04
C GLN A 365 -11.59 -15.75 -6.78
N ALA A 366 -11.49 -17.05 -6.52
CA ALA A 366 -12.05 -17.67 -5.31
C ALA A 366 -11.33 -17.25 -4.02
N TRP A 367 -10.06 -16.81 -4.09
CA TRP A 367 -9.37 -16.20 -2.96
C TRP A 367 -9.87 -14.78 -2.70
N LEU A 368 -10.05 -13.97 -3.75
CA LEU A 368 -10.61 -12.62 -3.64
C LEU A 368 -12.03 -12.64 -3.06
N ASP A 369 -12.89 -13.57 -3.49
CA ASP A 369 -14.26 -13.72 -2.95
C ASP A 369 -14.28 -14.12 -1.47
N ARG A 370 -13.28 -14.89 -1.01
CA ARG A 370 -13.12 -15.24 0.41
C ARG A 370 -12.58 -14.06 1.24
N VAL A 371 -11.70 -13.24 0.67
CA VAL A 371 -11.17 -12.05 1.35
C VAL A 371 -12.24 -10.95 1.45
N THR A 372 -13.08 -10.80 0.42
CA THR A 372 -14.19 -9.84 0.44
C THR A 372 -15.33 -10.29 1.36
N SER A 373 -15.59 -11.59 1.50
CA SER A 373 -16.56 -12.09 2.49
C SER A 373 -16.11 -11.86 3.94
N VAL A 374 -14.81 -11.89 4.22
CA VAL A 374 -14.24 -11.57 5.55
C VAL A 374 -14.36 -10.07 5.89
N ARG A 375 -14.46 -9.18 4.89
CA ARG A 375 -14.72 -7.74 5.12
C ARG A 375 -16.21 -7.39 5.31
N ASN A 376 -17.12 -8.37 5.23
CA ASN A 376 -18.56 -8.19 5.44
C ASN A 376 -19.06 -8.76 6.79
N ILE A 377 -18.15 -9.20 7.68
CA ILE A 377 -18.49 -9.59 9.06
C ILE A 377 -17.98 -8.49 9.99
N GLU A 378 -18.73 -7.40 10.10
CA GLU A 378 -18.93 -6.60 11.32
C GLU A 378 -19.95 -5.50 11.03
N SER A 379 -21.22 -5.90 11.15
CA SER A 379 -22.34 -5.07 11.61
C SER A 379 -22.68 -5.49 13.03
#